data_AF-A0A9P6AYX0-F1
#
_entry.id   AF-A0A9P6AYX0-F1
#
_cell.length_a   1.000
_cell.length_b   1.000
_cell.length_c   1.000
_cell.angle_alpha   90.00
_cell.angle_beta   90.00
_cell.angle_gamma   90.00
#
_symmetry.space_group_name_H-M   'P 1'
#
loop_
_entity.id
_entity.type
_entity.pdbx_description
1 polymer ?
#
loop_
_entity_poly.entity_id
_entity_poly.type
_entity_poly.pdbx_seq_one_letter_code
_entity_poly.pdbx_strand_id
1 'polypeptide(L)'
;MDTERIEDEILSIASIYEDSFERDIPTVWQKHNAPPAFHITVVPDDPDLHTLVSVRLHVTYTNTYPKNPATFVARQPQGLSPAQVQALNKLMRDEALRCAGEEMVLTIAMFASSWMSSNNNIPKGARKRPDKTISLAAEMIQRTKDREEEHRLRAEQAKNAEEEKVAHLVQRIDQAVQEKKETMSRRESERKTNESQSIIDSSSAADPSIEVFEQGVDLDNDSPVYTFRLSCPRKDGLATVYYAQPVGDTQRTVALLELHRVEFDTHYYTHGQGNRR
;
A
#
# COMPACT_ATOMS: atom_id res chain seq x y z
N MET A 1 -27.44 -62.17 25.32
CA MET A 1 -27.00 -60.78 25.11
C MET A 1 -27.76 -59.93 26.10
N ASP A 2 -27.06 -59.26 27.01
CA ASP A 2 -27.69 -58.32 27.93
C ASP A 2 -27.82 -56.97 27.23
N THR A 3 -28.92 -56.79 26.51
CA THR A 3 -29.10 -55.66 25.60
C THR A 3 -29.22 -54.32 26.31
N GLU A 4 -29.81 -54.28 27.50
CA GLU A 4 -29.97 -53.04 28.26
C GLU A 4 -28.61 -52.47 28.66
N ARG A 5 -27.74 -53.31 29.24
CA ARG A 5 -26.37 -52.90 29.61
C ARG A 5 -25.54 -52.43 28.42
N ILE A 6 -25.69 -53.10 27.27
CA ILE A 6 -24.98 -52.71 26.04
C ILE A 6 -25.46 -51.35 25.54
N GLU A 7 -26.77 -51.09 25.57
CA GLU A 7 -27.29 -49.78 25.16
C GLU A 7 -26.86 -48.67 26.14
N ASP A 8 -26.82 -48.94 27.45
CA ASP A 8 -26.30 -47.98 28.44
C ASP A 8 -24.82 -47.64 28.22
N GLU A 9 -23.98 -48.66 27.92
CA GLU A 9 -22.58 -48.43 27.54
C GLU A 9 -22.49 -47.62 26.24
N ILE A 10 -23.26 -47.97 25.21
CA ILE A 10 -23.28 -47.23 23.93
C ILE A 10 -23.68 -45.77 24.14
N LEU A 11 -24.72 -45.49 24.93
CA LEU A 11 -25.18 -44.14 25.23
C LEU A 11 -24.11 -43.33 25.98
N SER A 12 -23.43 -43.97 26.93
CA SER A 12 -22.32 -43.35 27.67
C SER A 12 -21.17 -43.00 26.72
N ILE A 13 -20.81 -43.90 25.81
CA ILE A 13 -19.77 -43.66 24.79
C ILE A 13 -20.21 -42.56 23.80
N ALA A 14 -21.47 -42.57 23.35
CA ALA A 14 -21.99 -41.54 22.47
C ALA A 14 -21.96 -40.15 23.13
N SER A 15 -22.20 -40.07 24.44
CA SER A 15 -22.09 -38.81 25.20
C SER A 15 -20.64 -38.33 25.38
N ILE A 16 -19.67 -39.23 25.42
CA ILE A 16 -18.24 -38.87 25.58
C ILE A 16 -17.66 -38.39 24.25
N TYR A 17 -18.02 -39.06 23.15
CA TYR A 17 -17.43 -38.80 21.83
C TYR A 17 -18.25 -37.85 20.97
N GLU A 18 -19.51 -37.58 21.34
CA GLU A 18 -20.43 -36.63 20.69
C GLU A 18 -20.35 -36.70 19.15
N ASP A 19 -19.81 -35.67 18.50
CA ASP A 19 -19.67 -35.55 17.04
C ASP A 19 -18.80 -36.64 16.39
N SER A 20 -17.92 -37.29 17.16
CA SER A 20 -17.03 -38.35 16.69
C SER A 20 -17.63 -39.75 16.76
N PHE A 21 -18.86 -39.89 17.27
CA PHE A 21 -19.57 -41.15 17.38
C PHE A 21 -20.51 -41.38 16.19
N GLU A 22 -20.44 -42.56 15.58
CA GLU A 22 -21.32 -42.94 14.47
C GLU A 22 -21.78 -44.39 14.64
N ARG A 23 -23.09 -44.60 14.82
CA ARG A 23 -23.67 -45.94 14.96
C ARG A 23 -23.87 -46.60 13.60
N ASP A 24 -23.49 -47.87 13.48
CA ASP A 24 -23.72 -48.61 12.24
C ASP A 24 -25.22 -48.89 12.08
N ILE A 25 -25.75 -48.58 10.89
CA ILE A 25 -27.13 -48.88 10.54
C ILE A 25 -27.15 -50.27 9.89
N PRO A 26 -27.73 -51.30 10.52
CA PRO A 26 -27.78 -52.63 9.92
C PRO A 26 -28.60 -52.59 8.63
N THR A 27 -28.06 -53.18 7.57
CA THR A 27 -28.79 -53.31 6.30
C THR A 27 -30.05 -54.16 6.50
N VAL A 28 -31.04 -53.99 5.62
CA VAL A 28 -32.37 -54.64 5.70
C VAL A 28 -32.28 -56.18 5.84
N TRP A 29 -31.19 -56.78 5.36
CA TRP A 29 -30.93 -58.22 5.37
C TRP A 29 -30.29 -58.73 6.67
N GLN A 30 -29.79 -57.84 7.53
CA GLN A 30 -29.09 -58.13 8.79
C GLN A 30 -29.99 -57.94 10.04
N LYS A 31 -31.24 -57.52 9.84
CA LYS A 31 -32.10 -56.88 10.85
C LYS A 31 -32.42 -57.69 12.11
N HIS A 32 -32.27 -59.01 12.12
CA HIS A 32 -32.79 -59.81 13.24
C HIS A 32 -31.74 -60.34 14.23
N ASN A 33 -30.44 -60.34 13.90
CA ASN A 33 -29.41 -60.97 14.77
C ASN A 33 -28.02 -60.33 14.68
N ALA A 34 -27.87 -59.18 14.00
CA ALA A 34 -26.58 -58.50 13.97
C ALA A 34 -26.28 -57.87 15.33
N PRO A 35 -25.13 -58.16 15.96
CA PRO A 35 -24.72 -57.45 17.15
C PRO A 35 -24.60 -55.94 16.85
N PRO A 36 -24.88 -55.06 17.83
CA PRO A 36 -24.66 -53.64 17.67
C PRO A 36 -23.19 -53.36 17.30
N ALA A 37 -23.01 -52.38 16.42
CA ALA A 37 -21.70 -51.89 16.01
C ALA A 37 -21.74 -50.38 15.83
N PHE A 38 -20.60 -49.74 16.01
CA PHE A 38 -20.45 -48.30 15.85
C PHE A 38 -18.97 -47.95 15.63
N HIS A 39 -18.73 -46.70 15.32
CA HIS A 39 -17.42 -46.13 15.13
C HIS A 39 -17.22 -44.95 16.09
N ILE A 40 -16.01 -44.84 16.64
CA ILE A 40 -15.54 -43.64 17.35
C ILE A 40 -14.19 -43.22 16.80
N THR A 41 -13.94 -41.91 16.72
CA THR A 41 -12.61 -41.40 16.41
C THR A 41 -11.80 -41.27 17.69
N VAL A 42 -10.66 -41.96 17.74
CA VAL A 42 -9.72 -41.90 18.86
C VAL A 42 -8.50 -41.09 18.43
N VAL A 43 -8.14 -40.12 19.26
CA VAL A 43 -6.94 -39.30 19.14
C VAL A 43 -5.97 -39.67 20.28
N PRO A 44 -4.66 -39.38 20.17
CA PRO A 44 -3.70 -39.60 21.26
C PRO A 44 -3.96 -38.69 22.46
N ASP A 45 -3.47 -39.07 23.64
CA ASP A 45 -3.57 -38.24 24.87
C ASP A 45 -2.73 -36.95 24.78
N ASP A 46 -1.73 -36.92 23.89
CA ASP A 46 -0.86 -35.76 23.68
C ASP A 46 -1.59 -34.71 22.82
N PRO A 47 -1.94 -33.52 23.37
CA PRO A 47 -2.71 -32.50 22.65
C PRO A 47 -2.03 -32.02 21.36
N ASP A 48 -0.70 -32.02 21.33
CA ASP A 48 0.08 -31.62 20.15
C ASP A 48 -0.10 -32.58 18.96
N LEU A 49 -0.61 -33.79 19.21
CA LEU A 49 -0.82 -34.82 18.21
C LEU A 49 -2.27 -34.97 17.74
N HIS A 50 -3.24 -34.32 18.39
CA HIS A 50 -4.67 -34.50 18.10
C HIS A 50 -5.03 -34.25 16.62
N THR A 51 -4.32 -33.33 15.94
CA THR A 51 -4.56 -33.01 14.52
C THR A 51 -3.72 -33.84 13.55
N LEU A 52 -2.70 -34.55 14.05
CA LEU A 52 -1.69 -35.24 13.25
C LEU A 52 -1.85 -36.76 13.27
N VAL A 53 -2.42 -37.30 14.35
CA VAL A 53 -2.60 -38.73 14.56
C VAL A 53 -4.03 -38.99 14.99
N SER A 54 -4.69 -39.92 14.32
CA SER A 54 -6.05 -40.33 14.65
C SER A 54 -6.33 -41.72 14.09
N VAL A 55 -7.27 -42.42 14.70
CA VAL A 55 -7.78 -43.71 14.21
C VAL A 55 -9.29 -43.75 14.39
N ARG A 56 -10.01 -44.21 13.36
CA ARG A 56 -11.42 -44.54 13.50
C ARG A 56 -11.54 -45.97 14.02
N LEU A 57 -11.93 -46.12 15.28
CA LEU A 57 -12.10 -47.41 15.93
C LEU A 57 -13.49 -47.96 15.62
N HIS A 58 -13.55 -49.06 14.88
CA HIS A 58 -14.76 -49.83 14.67
C HIS A 58 -14.96 -50.83 15.80
N VAL A 59 -16.09 -50.73 16.48
CA VAL A 59 -16.45 -51.59 17.61
C VAL A 59 -17.63 -52.45 17.19
N THR A 60 -17.50 -53.76 17.37
CA THR A 60 -18.59 -54.72 17.13
C THR A 60 -18.77 -55.58 18.37
N TYR A 61 -19.92 -55.50 19.02
CA TYR A 61 -20.21 -56.33 20.18
C TYR A 61 -20.33 -57.80 19.79
N THR A 62 -20.11 -58.69 20.75
CA THR A 62 -20.45 -60.11 20.58
C THR A 62 -21.77 -60.41 21.26
N ASN A 63 -22.48 -61.46 20.82
CA ASN A 63 -23.75 -61.88 21.42
C ASN A 63 -23.65 -62.30 22.90
N THR A 64 -22.42 -62.48 23.40
CA THR A 64 -22.08 -62.96 24.74
C THR A 64 -21.28 -61.94 25.54
N TYR A 65 -21.18 -60.70 25.07
CA TYR A 65 -20.61 -59.59 25.81
C TYR A 65 -21.33 -59.38 27.16
N PRO A 66 -20.62 -59.02 28.24
CA PRO A 66 -19.18 -58.77 28.33
C PRO A 66 -18.31 -60.00 28.55
N LYS A 67 -18.90 -61.21 28.67
CA LYS A 67 -18.14 -62.46 28.93
C LYS A 67 -17.13 -62.75 27.83
N ASN A 68 -17.53 -62.56 26.57
CA ASN A 68 -16.60 -62.54 25.45
C ASN A 68 -16.41 -61.09 24.99
N PRO A 69 -15.17 -60.67 24.73
CA PRO A 69 -14.87 -59.28 24.39
C PRO A 69 -15.54 -58.85 23.10
N ALA A 70 -15.80 -57.54 22.97
CA ALA A 70 -16.13 -56.94 21.68
C ALA A 70 -14.92 -57.03 20.72
N THR A 71 -15.20 -56.95 19.43
CA THR A 71 -14.15 -56.87 18.40
C THR A 71 -13.82 -55.41 18.13
N PHE A 72 -12.53 -55.09 18.12
CA PHE A 72 -11.99 -53.76 17.91
C PHE A 72 -11.12 -53.75 16.66
N VAL A 73 -11.41 -52.84 15.72
CA VAL A 73 -10.62 -52.70 14.50
C VAL A 73 -10.30 -51.23 14.24
N ALA A 74 -9.00 -50.91 14.25
CA ALA A 74 -8.49 -49.62 13.81
C ALA A 74 -8.66 -49.47 12.28
N ARG A 75 -9.41 -48.44 11.86
CA ARG A 75 -9.66 -48.04 10.47
C ARG A 75 -9.17 -46.62 10.24
N GLN A 76 -8.94 -46.29 8.96
CA GLN A 76 -8.55 -44.96 8.49
C GLN A 76 -7.45 -44.30 9.36
N PRO A 77 -6.30 -44.97 9.56
CA PRO A 77 -5.25 -44.46 10.42
C PRO A 77 -4.59 -43.22 9.81
N GLN A 78 -4.44 -42.17 10.61
CA GLN A 78 -3.65 -40.99 10.30
C GLN A 78 -2.41 -40.98 11.22
N GLY A 79 -1.23 -40.69 10.67
CA GLY A 79 0.00 -40.59 11.46
C GLY A 79 0.59 -41.91 11.99
N LEU A 80 0.00 -43.06 11.62
CA LEU A 80 0.48 -44.41 11.93
C LEU A 80 0.83 -45.18 10.65
N SER A 81 1.91 -45.96 10.70
CA SER A 81 2.23 -46.92 9.64
C SER A 81 1.32 -48.16 9.68
N PRO A 82 1.19 -48.90 8.55
CA PRO A 82 0.44 -50.15 8.53
C PRO A 82 0.92 -51.18 9.55
N ALA A 83 2.23 -51.25 9.81
CA ALA A 83 2.80 -52.15 10.82
C ALA A 83 2.38 -51.76 12.25
N GLN A 84 2.36 -50.45 12.55
CA GLN A 84 1.86 -49.93 13.82
C GLN A 84 0.36 -50.22 14.01
N VAL A 85 -0.45 -50.09 12.95
CA VAL A 85 -1.88 -50.39 13.00
C VAL A 85 -2.13 -51.89 13.25
N GLN A 86 -1.33 -52.76 12.64
CA GLN A 86 -1.40 -54.21 12.93
C GLN A 86 -0.99 -54.52 14.37
N ALA A 87 0.06 -53.87 14.89
CA ALA A 87 0.49 -53.99 16.28
C ALA A 87 -0.61 -53.51 17.24
N LEU A 88 -1.19 -52.34 16.99
CA LEU A 88 -2.30 -51.78 17.77
C LEU A 88 -3.51 -52.72 17.78
N ASN A 89 -3.94 -53.24 16.62
CA ASN A 89 -5.05 -54.20 16.55
C ASN A 89 -4.77 -55.52 17.28
N LYS A 90 -3.51 -55.95 17.37
CA LYS A 90 -3.13 -57.12 18.18
C LYS A 90 -3.23 -56.78 19.66
N LEU A 91 -2.63 -55.67 20.08
CA LEU A 91 -2.61 -55.23 21.47
C LEU A 91 -4.00 -54.92 22.02
N MET A 92 -4.87 -54.27 21.23
CA MET A 92 -6.26 -54.03 21.61
C MET A 92 -7.05 -55.34 21.80
N ARG A 93 -6.78 -56.38 21.01
CA ARG A 93 -7.39 -57.70 21.21
C ARG A 93 -6.90 -58.35 22.50
N ASP A 94 -5.60 -58.29 22.76
CA ASP A 94 -5.01 -58.85 23.98
C ASP A 94 -5.55 -58.12 25.22
N GLU A 95 -5.70 -56.80 25.16
CA GLU A 95 -6.29 -55.99 26.23
C GLU A 95 -7.79 -56.26 26.40
N ALA A 96 -8.55 -56.40 25.32
CA ALA A 96 -9.97 -56.74 25.39
C ALA A 96 -10.21 -58.10 26.07
N LEU A 97 -9.33 -59.08 25.83
CA LEU A 97 -9.37 -60.37 26.53
C LEU A 97 -9.12 -60.23 28.03
N ARG A 98 -8.30 -59.25 28.46
CA ARG A 98 -8.06 -58.98 29.89
C ARG A 98 -9.25 -58.30 30.57
N CYS A 99 -9.99 -57.46 29.83
CA CYS A 99 -11.17 -56.76 30.33
C CYS A 99 -12.45 -57.61 30.27
N ALA A 100 -12.36 -58.88 29.82
CA ALA A 100 -13.51 -59.76 29.70
C ALA A 100 -14.24 -59.92 31.05
N GLY A 101 -15.57 -59.76 31.01
CA GLY A 101 -16.45 -59.78 32.19
C GLY A 101 -17.00 -58.41 32.58
N GLU A 102 -16.40 -57.32 32.10
CA GLU A 102 -16.80 -55.94 32.39
C GLU A 102 -17.00 -55.11 31.11
N GLU A 103 -17.55 -53.89 31.27
CA GLU A 103 -17.64 -52.90 30.20
C GLU A 103 -16.23 -52.43 29.83
N MET A 104 -15.88 -52.49 28.53
CA MET A 104 -14.48 -52.37 28.11
C MET A 104 -14.24 -51.39 26.97
N VAL A 105 -15.29 -50.86 26.32
CA VAL A 105 -15.10 -50.00 25.13
C VAL A 105 -14.25 -48.79 25.47
N LEU A 106 -14.58 -48.09 26.56
CA LEU A 106 -13.85 -46.88 26.98
C LEU A 106 -12.41 -47.22 27.35
N THR A 107 -12.19 -48.31 28.07
CA THR A 107 -10.86 -48.80 28.47
C THR A 107 -9.98 -49.06 27.25
N ILE A 108 -10.53 -49.71 26.22
CA ILE A 108 -9.80 -49.98 24.97
C ILE A 108 -9.53 -48.70 24.18
N ALA A 109 -10.47 -47.76 24.15
CA ALA A 109 -10.27 -46.47 23.50
C ALA A 109 -9.16 -45.64 24.18
N MET A 110 -9.14 -45.60 25.51
CA MET A 110 -8.07 -44.97 26.30
C MET A 110 -6.72 -45.67 26.10
N PHE A 111 -6.70 -47.00 26.08
CA PHE A 111 -5.50 -47.78 25.78
C PHE A 111 -4.94 -47.41 24.40
N ALA A 112 -5.81 -47.35 23.38
CA ALA A 112 -5.42 -46.97 22.03
C ALA A 112 -4.86 -45.54 21.98
N SER A 113 -5.51 -44.58 22.66
CA SER A 113 -5.04 -43.21 22.81
C SER A 113 -3.61 -43.15 23.37
N SER A 114 -3.39 -43.80 24.53
CA SER A 114 -2.10 -43.83 25.20
C SER A 114 -1.00 -44.51 24.35
N TRP A 115 -1.36 -45.60 23.67
CA TRP A 115 -0.45 -46.30 22.78
C TRP A 115 -0.02 -45.43 21.59
N MET A 116 -0.95 -44.68 20.99
CA MET A 116 -0.65 -43.78 19.87
C MET A 116 0.26 -42.61 20.28
N SER A 117 0.13 -42.08 21.50
CA SER A 117 1.02 -41.04 22.03
C SER A 117 2.49 -41.49 22.04
N SER A 118 2.72 -42.78 22.34
CA SER A 118 4.06 -43.35 22.45
C SER A 118 4.61 -43.91 21.13
N ASN A 119 3.74 -44.38 20.21
CA ASN A 119 4.13 -45.18 19.05
C ASN A 119 3.76 -44.54 17.70
N ASN A 120 3.65 -43.22 17.61
CA ASN A 120 3.40 -42.51 16.35
C ASN A 120 4.66 -42.27 15.51
N ASN A 121 4.46 -42.05 14.21
CA ASN A 121 5.53 -41.72 13.26
C ASN A 121 5.75 -40.22 13.07
N ILE A 122 5.09 -39.37 13.86
CA ILE A 122 5.19 -37.92 13.71
C ILE A 122 6.56 -37.46 14.24
N PRO A 123 7.42 -36.87 13.39
CA PRO A 123 8.70 -36.33 13.83
C PRO A 123 8.48 -35.31 14.96
N LYS A 124 9.32 -35.33 15.99
CA LYS A 124 9.19 -34.42 17.14
C LYS A 124 9.19 -32.93 16.75
N GLY A 125 9.81 -32.57 15.62
CA GLY A 125 9.78 -31.21 15.05
C GLY A 125 8.46 -30.81 14.40
N ALA A 126 7.61 -31.78 14.01
CA ALA A 126 6.28 -31.54 13.44
C ALA A 126 5.20 -31.35 14.52
N ARG A 127 5.40 -31.90 15.74
CA ARG A 127 4.49 -31.77 16.89
C ARG A 127 4.31 -30.32 17.35
N LYS A 128 5.34 -29.49 17.17
CA LYS A 128 5.36 -28.06 17.53
C LYS A 128 4.78 -27.11 16.47
N ARG A 129 4.12 -27.62 15.44
CA ARG A 129 3.41 -26.73 14.50
C ARG A 129 1.93 -26.67 14.92
N PRO A 130 1.55 -25.76 15.82
CA PRO A 130 0.16 -25.35 15.87
C PRO A 130 -0.13 -24.80 14.47
N ASP A 131 -1.18 -25.33 13.86
CA ASP A 131 -1.84 -24.92 12.62
C ASP A 131 -1.36 -23.59 12.03
N LYS A 132 -0.13 -23.60 11.49
CA LYS A 132 0.42 -22.59 10.59
C LYS A 132 0.49 -23.22 9.21
N THR A 133 -0.60 -23.86 8.81
CA THR A 133 -1.06 -23.74 7.44
C THR A 133 -1.71 -22.37 7.26
N ILE A 134 -0.94 -21.32 7.50
CA ILE A 134 -1.11 -20.08 6.74
C ILE A 134 -0.84 -20.53 5.32
N SER A 135 -1.91 -20.86 4.60
CA SER A 135 -1.84 -21.21 3.19
C SER A 135 -0.96 -20.17 2.50
N LEU A 136 -0.10 -20.58 1.56
CA LEU A 136 0.71 -19.66 0.76
C LEU A 136 -0.14 -18.48 0.23
N ALA A 137 -1.42 -18.73 -0.04
CA ALA A 137 -2.42 -17.72 -0.38
C ALA A 137 -2.60 -16.63 0.70
N ALA A 138 -2.69 -17.00 1.98
CA ALA A 138 -2.81 -16.06 3.10
C ALA A 138 -1.53 -15.23 3.29
N GLU A 139 -0.35 -15.82 3.10
CA GLU A 139 0.92 -15.06 3.14
C GLU A 139 1.03 -14.08 1.96
N MET A 140 0.57 -14.49 0.76
CA MET A 140 0.51 -13.60 -0.41
C MET A 140 -0.48 -12.46 -0.21
N ILE A 141 -1.65 -12.71 0.39
CA ILE A 141 -2.65 -11.68 0.71
C ILE A 141 -2.06 -10.69 1.72
N GLN A 142 -1.37 -11.17 2.76
CA GLN A 142 -0.76 -10.31 3.77
C GLN A 142 0.35 -9.43 3.16
N ARG A 143 1.27 -10.00 2.37
CA ARG A 143 2.33 -9.23 1.69
C ARG A 143 1.78 -8.19 0.72
N THR A 144 0.63 -8.46 0.11
CA THR A 144 -0.02 -7.50 -0.79
C THR A 144 -0.62 -6.33 0.00
N LYS A 145 -1.31 -6.63 1.11
CA LYS A 145 -1.85 -5.60 2.03
C LYS A 145 -0.76 -4.72 2.62
N ASP A 146 0.32 -5.34 3.12
CA ASP A 146 1.42 -4.59 3.74
C ASP A 146 2.09 -3.63 2.72
N ARG A 147 2.25 -4.06 1.47
CA ARG A 147 2.77 -3.20 0.38
C ARG A 147 1.83 -2.06 0.02
N GLU A 148 0.52 -2.31 0.02
CA GLU A 148 -0.48 -1.29 -0.29
C GLU A 148 -0.55 -0.23 0.82
N GLU A 149 -0.47 -0.65 2.09
CA GLU A 149 -0.41 0.26 3.23
C GLU A 149 0.87 1.09 3.23
N GLU A 150 2.02 0.48 2.93
CA GLU A 150 3.29 1.21 2.82
C GLU A 150 3.26 2.23 1.68
N HIS A 151 2.69 1.87 0.52
CA HIS A 151 2.53 2.79 -0.60
C HIS A 151 1.58 3.94 -0.26
N ARG A 152 0.47 3.65 0.44
CA ARG A 152 -0.47 4.69 0.90
C ARG A 152 0.20 5.66 1.88
N LEU A 153 0.95 5.15 2.86
CA LEU A 153 1.64 5.98 3.83
C LEU A 153 2.70 6.88 3.16
N ARG A 154 3.47 6.35 2.20
CA ARG A 154 4.45 7.15 1.45
C ARG A 154 3.78 8.21 0.58
N ALA A 155 2.65 7.89 -0.05
CA ALA A 155 1.90 8.86 -0.85
C ALA A 155 1.33 9.98 0.04
N GLU A 156 0.82 9.65 1.22
CA GLU A 156 0.30 10.61 2.19
C GLU A 156 1.41 11.52 2.76
N GLN A 157 2.57 10.95 3.09
CA GLN A 157 3.75 11.72 3.50
C GLN A 157 4.23 12.66 2.40
N ALA A 158 4.28 12.20 1.15
CA ALA A 158 4.66 13.03 0.01
C ALA A 158 3.67 14.18 -0.22
N LYS A 159 2.37 13.92 -0.08
CA LYS A 159 1.32 14.94 -0.18
C LYS A 159 1.46 15.99 0.93
N ASN A 160 1.64 15.55 2.18
CA ASN A 160 1.81 16.48 3.31
C ASN A 160 3.06 17.35 3.16
N ALA A 161 4.18 16.76 2.71
CA ALA A 161 5.41 17.50 2.45
C ALA A 161 5.25 18.54 1.33
N GLU A 162 4.42 18.27 0.32
CA GLU A 162 4.13 19.23 -0.74
C GLU A 162 3.20 20.35 -0.25
N GLU A 163 2.18 20.02 0.54
CA GLU A 163 1.29 21.00 1.17
C GLU A 163 2.06 21.98 2.07
N GLU A 164 3.03 21.49 2.85
CA GLU A 164 3.91 22.32 3.68
C GLU A 164 4.78 23.28 2.84
N LYS A 165 5.35 22.80 1.73
CA LYS A 165 6.15 23.66 0.83
C LYS A 165 5.31 24.75 0.19
N VAL A 166 4.09 24.40 -0.26
CA VAL A 166 3.16 25.36 -0.85
C VAL A 166 2.76 26.40 0.19
N ALA A 167 2.41 25.99 1.42
CA ALA A 167 2.07 26.91 2.50
C ALA A 167 3.22 27.90 2.80
N HIS A 168 4.45 27.40 2.86
CA HIS A 168 5.62 28.24 3.09
C HIS A 168 5.89 29.23 1.93
N LEU A 169 5.67 28.81 0.68
CA LEU A 169 5.77 29.71 -0.48
C LEU A 169 4.69 30.79 -0.46
N VAL A 170 3.45 30.44 -0.14
CA VAL A 170 2.33 31.40 -0.01
C VAL A 170 2.66 32.44 1.07
N GLN A 171 3.13 32.01 2.24
CA GLN A 171 3.52 32.93 3.32
C GLN A 171 4.61 33.92 2.89
N ARG A 172 5.61 33.46 2.12
CA ARG A 172 6.68 34.33 1.61
C ARG A 172 6.16 35.34 0.58
N ILE A 173 5.24 34.92 -0.29
CA ILE A 173 4.60 35.81 -1.27
C ILE A 173 3.78 36.88 -0.54
N ASP A 174 2.99 36.49 0.46
CA ASP A 174 2.17 37.43 1.24
C ASP A 174 3.04 38.46 1.98
N GLN A 175 4.16 38.04 2.57
CA GLN A 175 5.14 38.95 3.18
C GLN A 175 5.71 39.94 2.15
N ALA A 176 6.15 39.45 0.99
CA ALA A 176 6.69 40.31 -0.06
C ALA A 176 5.65 41.29 -0.63
N VAL A 177 4.38 40.87 -0.73
CA VAL A 177 3.27 41.74 -1.16
C VAL A 177 3.01 42.82 -0.12
N GLN A 178 3.01 42.46 1.17
CA GLN A 178 2.80 43.41 2.26
C GLN A 178 3.94 44.43 2.35
N GLU A 179 5.20 43.99 2.29
CA GLU A 179 6.36 44.88 2.24
C GLU A 179 6.32 45.82 1.02
N LYS A 180 5.93 45.31 -0.15
CA LYS A 180 5.76 46.13 -1.36
C LYS A 180 4.62 47.14 -1.19
N LYS A 181 3.52 46.77 -0.55
CA LYS A 181 2.39 47.67 -0.28
C LYS A 181 2.77 48.77 0.71
N GLU A 182 3.52 48.43 1.76
CA GLU A 182 4.01 49.38 2.76
C GLU A 182 5.04 50.34 2.17
N THR A 183 6.00 49.83 1.39
CA THR A 183 6.98 50.68 0.68
C THR A 183 6.32 51.60 -0.35
N MET A 184 5.30 51.12 -1.09
CA MET A 184 4.52 51.95 -2.01
C MET A 184 3.72 53.02 -1.26
N SER A 185 3.04 52.66 -0.16
CA SER A 185 2.28 53.61 0.67
C SER A 185 3.17 54.66 1.34
N ARG A 186 4.37 54.27 1.80
CA ARG A 186 5.37 55.18 2.33
C ARG A 186 5.90 56.12 1.26
N ARG A 187 6.26 55.60 0.07
CA ARG A 187 6.67 56.42 -1.08
C ARG A 187 5.57 57.39 -1.53
N GLU A 188 4.31 56.96 -1.48
CA GLU A 188 3.18 57.83 -1.83
C GLU A 188 2.95 58.92 -0.77
N SER A 189 3.12 58.59 0.51
CA SER A 189 3.04 59.56 1.61
C SER A 189 4.20 60.55 1.56
N GLU A 190 5.43 60.08 1.31
CA GLU A 190 6.64 60.90 1.10
C GLU A 190 6.50 61.77 -0.16
N ARG A 191 5.90 61.27 -1.24
CA ARG A 191 5.56 62.09 -2.42
C ARG A 191 4.54 63.17 -2.07
N LYS A 192 3.49 62.88 -1.30
CA LYS A 192 2.50 63.90 -0.89
C LYS A 192 3.07 64.94 0.08
N THR A 193 4.01 64.55 0.95
CA THR A 193 4.72 65.49 1.84
C THR A 193 5.76 66.32 1.08
N ASN A 194 6.50 65.70 0.16
CA ASN A 194 7.43 66.42 -0.72
C ASN A 194 6.68 67.31 -1.71
N GLU A 195 5.55 66.91 -2.29
CA GLU A 195 4.74 67.74 -3.21
C GLU A 195 4.11 68.94 -2.49
N SER A 196 3.88 68.84 -1.17
CA SER A 196 3.53 69.98 -0.31
C SER A 196 4.73 70.90 0.01
N GLN A 197 5.97 70.45 -0.25
CA GLN A 197 7.23 71.19 -0.06
C GLN A 197 7.99 71.50 -1.38
N SER A 198 7.56 70.98 -2.54
CA SER A 198 8.28 71.02 -3.82
C SER A 198 7.47 71.68 -4.94
N ILE A 199 6.80 72.80 -4.65
CA ILE A 199 6.50 73.81 -5.69
C ILE A 199 7.82 74.42 -6.24
N ILE A 200 8.95 74.11 -5.61
CA ILE A 200 10.29 74.45 -6.04
C ILE A 200 11.02 73.14 -6.30
N ASP A 201 11.14 72.77 -7.58
CA ASP A 201 12.40 72.38 -8.23
C ASP A 201 12.17 71.31 -9.31
N SER A 202 12.56 71.69 -10.51
CA SER A 202 12.24 71.03 -11.78
C SER A 202 13.36 70.08 -12.20
N SER A 203 12.94 69.08 -12.99
CA SER A 203 13.69 68.43 -14.10
C SER A 203 14.31 67.03 -13.90
N SER A 204 13.90 66.17 -14.85
CA SER A 204 14.68 65.10 -15.50
C SER A 204 14.83 63.73 -14.83
N ALA A 205 13.94 62.80 -15.20
CA ALA A 205 14.26 61.37 -15.27
C ALA A 205 13.78 60.84 -16.64
N ALA A 206 14.75 60.44 -17.48
CA ALA A 206 14.57 60.07 -18.88
C ALA A 206 13.83 58.72 -19.03
N ASP A 207 12.88 58.69 -19.97
CA ASP A 207 12.22 57.49 -20.49
C ASP A 207 13.14 56.89 -21.58
N PRO A 208 13.51 55.60 -21.55
CA PRO A 208 14.38 54.95 -22.54
C PRO A 208 13.80 54.91 -23.96
N SER A 209 12.59 55.44 -24.16
CA SER A 209 11.91 55.55 -25.45
C SER A 209 12.09 56.92 -26.12
N ILE A 210 12.93 57.81 -25.57
CA ILE A 210 13.13 59.17 -26.07
C ILE A 210 14.60 59.36 -26.48
N GLU A 211 14.81 59.70 -27.75
CA GLU A 211 16.14 60.01 -28.32
C GLU A 211 16.26 61.52 -28.55
N VAL A 212 17.42 62.08 -28.19
CA VAL A 212 17.72 63.51 -28.36
C VAL A 212 18.91 63.68 -29.30
N PHE A 213 18.73 64.43 -30.39
CA PHE A 213 19.77 64.77 -31.35
C PHE A 213 20.35 66.15 -31.03
N GLU A 214 21.64 66.23 -30.73
CA GLU A 214 22.29 67.48 -30.32
C GLU A 214 22.25 68.59 -31.38
N GLN A 215 22.31 68.22 -32.67
CA GLN A 215 22.32 69.17 -33.78
C GLN A 215 20.92 69.53 -34.30
N GLY A 216 19.88 68.85 -33.79
CA GLY A 216 18.52 68.97 -34.29
C GLY A 216 18.35 68.38 -35.69
N VAL A 217 17.11 68.06 -36.05
CA VAL A 217 16.74 67.56 -37.38
C VAL A 217 15.79 68.58 -38.01
N ASP A 218 16.20 69.14 -39.13
CA ASP A 218 15.38 70.06 -39.92
C ASP A 218 14.32 69.28 -40.68
N LEU A 219 13.05 69.55 -40.37
CA LEU A 219 11.90 68.97 -41.04
C LEU A 219 11.21 70.10 -41.84
N ASP A 220 11.29 70.03 -43.17
CA ASP A 220 10.65 70.92 -44.17
C ASP A 220 10.47 72.40 -43.76
N ASN A 221 11.59 73.15 -43.80
CA ASN A 221 11.66 74.62 -43.63
C ASN A 221 11.13 75.18 -42.29
N ASP A 222 11.01 74.34 -41.26
CA ASP A 222 10.63 74.74 -39.92
C ASP A 222 11.79 74.60 -38.91
N SER A 223 11.62 75.16 -37.71
CA SER A 223 12.66 75.12 -36.66
C SER A 223 13.08 73.67 -36.33
N PRO A 224 14.39 73.41 -36.12
CA PRO A 224 14.92 72.07 -35.90
C PRO A 224 14.28 71.38 -34.70
N VAL A 225 13.97 70.10 -34.86
CA VAL A 225 13.43 69.26 -33.78
C VAL A 225 14.54 68.40 -33.20
N TYR A 226 14.68 68.43 -31.88
CA TYR A 226 15.78 67.77 -31.18
C TYR A 226 15.37 66.45 -30.55
N THR A 227 14.09 66.28 -30.20
CA THR A 227 13.63 65.16 -29.37
C THR A 227 12.60 64.32 -30.11
N PHE A 228 12.84 63.01 -30.16
CA PHE A 228 11.96 62.05 -30.81
C PHE A 228 11.61 60.91 -29.88
N ARG A 229 10.35 60.50 -29.89
CA ARG A 229 9.87 59.31 -29.21
C ARG A 229 9.90 58.13 -30.16
N LEU A 230 10.56 57.06 -29.75
CA LEU A 230 10.75 55.84 -30.52
C LEU A 230 9.72 54.78 -30.12
N SER A 231 9.19 54.07 -31.10
CA SER A 231 8.24 52.97 -30.90
C SER A 231 8.43 51.84 -31.90
N CYS A 232 7.93 50.65 -31.56
CA CYS A 232 7.89 49.46 -32.42
C CYS A 232 9.24 49.08 -33.06
N PRO A 233 10.24 48.64 -32.27
CA PRO A 233 11.52 48.19 -32.81
C PRO A 233 11.34 47.00 -33.76
N ARG A 234 11.87 47.10 -34.98
CA ARG A 234 11.91 46.00 -35.95
C ARG A 234 13.33 45.80 -36.48
N LYS A 235 13.76 44.56 -36.63
CA LYS A 235 15.03 44.24 -37.28
C LYS A 235 14.86 44.27 -38.79
N ASP A 236 15.69 45.05 -39.46
CA ASP A 236 15.72 45.16 -40.92
C ASP A 236 17.19 45.10 -41.41
N GLY A 237 17.59 43.92 -41.87
CA GLY A 237 18.98 43.64 -42.24
C GLY A 237 19.95 43.85 -41.07
N LEU A 238 20.88 44.79 -41.26
CA LEU A 238 21.91 45.19 -40.27
C LEU A 238 21.44 46.32 -39.34
N ALA A 239 20.24 46.86 -39.55
CA ALA A 239 19.68 47.95 -38.75
C ALA A 239 18.56 47.46 -37.82
N THR A 240 18.38 48.17 -36.71
CA THR A 240 17.11 48.18 -35.97
C THR A 240 16.37 49.46 -36.32
N VAL A 241 15.18 49.32 -36.89
CA VAL A 241 14.35 50.44 -37.33
C VAL A 241 13.25 50.71 -36.31
N TYR A 242 13.01 51.98 -36.02
CA TYR A 242 11.99 52.46 -35.09
C TYR A 242 11.07 53.44 -35.79
N TYR A 243 9.80 53.49 -35.41
CA TYR A 243 8.96 54.64 -35.73
C TYR A 243 9.31 55.79 -34.80
N ALA A 244 9.63 56.94 -35.38
CA ALA A 244 10.05 58.13 -34.67
C ALA A 244 8.95 59.20 -34.76
N GLN A 245 8.48 59.65 -33.60
CA GLN A 245 7.52 60.75 -33.52
C GLN A 245 8.18 61.96 -32.84
N PRO A 246 8.19 63.14 -33.46
CA PRO A 246 8.74 64.34 -32.85
C PRO A 246 7.96 64.69 -31.57
N VAL A 247 8.68 65.02 -30.50
CA VAL A 247 8.10 65.38 -29.21
C VAL A 247 8.12 66.90 -29.07
N GLY A 248 6.96 67.54 -29.08
CA GLY A 248 6.81 68.99 -28.91
C GLY A 248 5.37 69.48 -29.05
N ASP A 249 5.08 70.67 -28.54
CA ASP A 249 3.73 71.24 -28.36
C ASP A 249 3.03 71.76 -29.63
N THR A 250 3.59 71.53 -30.81
CA THR A 250 2.93 71.93 -32.06
C THR A 250 2.29 70.70 -32.70
N GLN A 251 0.96 70.74 -32.91
CA GLN A 251 0.23 69.79 -33.75
C GLN A 251 0.74 69.87 -35.19
N ARG A 252 1.90 69.27 -35.45
CA ARG A 252 2.52 69.15 -36.77
C ARG A 252 2.09 67.81 -37.34
N THR A 253 1.38 67.84 -38.46
CA THR A 253 1.16 66.65 -39.30
C THR A 253 2.45 66.35 -40.05
N VAL A 254 3.43 65.77 -39.36
CA VAL A 254 4.68 65.33 -39.97
C VAL A 254 4.45 63.97 -40.62
N ALA A 255 5.03 63.75 -41.80
CA ALA A 255 5.06 62.42 -42.42
C ALA A 255 5.68 61.39 -41.45
N LEU A 256 5.30 60.12 -41.58
CA LEU A 256 5.77 59.04 -40.72
C LEU A 256 7.31 58.91 -40.83
N LEU A 257 8.04 59.23 -39.75
CA LEU A 257 9.50 59.15 -39.73
C LEU A 257 9.96 57.80 -39.20
N GLU A 258 11.06 57.30 -39.77
CA GLU A 258 11.71 56.07 -39.32
C GLU A 258 13.15 56.37 -38.90
N LEU A 259 13.53 55.93 -37.71
CA LEU A 259 14.91 56.00 -37.23
C LEU A 259 15.59 54.65 -37.46
N HIS A 260 16.66 54.65 -38.25
CA HIS A 260 17.49 53.46 -38.47
C HIS A 260 18.71 53.51 -37.56
N ARG A 261 18.76 52.61 -36.58
CA ARG A 261 19.92 52.42 -35.71
C ARG A 261 20.76 51.26 -36.23
N VAL A 262 21.95 51.58 -36.75
CA VAL A 262 22.95 50.59 -37.15
C VAL A 262 24.06 50.61 -36.12
N GLU A 263 24.22 49.49 -35.42
CA GLU A 263 25.33 49.31 -34.48
C GLU A 263 26.45 48.56 -35.19
N PHE A 264 27.59 49.22 -35.39
CA PHE A 264 28.79 48.57 -35.87
C PHE A 264 29.58 48.04 -34.68
N ASP A 265 29.55 46.72 -34.48
CA ASP A 265 30.37 46.09 -33.46
C ASP A 265 31.84 46.06 -33.90
N THR A 266 32.72 46.67 -33.10
CA THR A 266 34.04 47.17 -33.48
C THR A 266 35.16 46.18 -33.17
N HIS A 267 35.04 44.92 -33.57
CA HIS A 267 36.23 44.06 -33.68
C HIS A 267 36.90 44.09 -35.07
N TYR A 268 36.17 44.45 -36.14
CA TYR A 268 36.74 44.53 -37.50
C TYR A 268 37.39 45.90 -37.80
N TYR A 269 36.86 47.00 -37.26
CA TYR A 269 37.39 48.36 -37.47
C TYR A 269 38.46 48.79 -36.45
N THR A 270 38.75 47.95 -35.46
CA THR A 270 39.85 48.15 -34.51
C THR A 270 41.16 47.48 -34.94
N HIS A 271 41.13 46.60 -35.97
CA HIS A 271 42.32 45.99 -36.57
C HIS A 271 42.68 46.65 -37.92
N GLY A 272 43.97 46.86 -38.16
CA GLY A 272 44.54 47.73 -39.20
C GLY A 272 44.20 47.44 -40.69
N GLN A 273 43.29 46.51 -41.01
CA GLN A 273 42.77 46.33 -42.37
C GLN A 273 41.53 47.18 -42.67
N GLY A 274 40.78 47.65 -41.67
CA GLY A 274 39.64 48.55 -41.87
C GLY A 274 40.00 50.05 -42.00
N ASN A 275 41.26 50.41 -41.76
CA ASN A 275 41.75 51.80 -41.80
C ASN A 275 42.61 52.08 -43.04
N ARG A 276 42.21 51.55 -44.21
CA ARG A 276 42.74 52.03 -45.49
C ARG A 276 41.77 53.06 -46.07
N ARG A 277 42.25 54.30 -46.09
CA ARG A 277 41.75 55.39 -46.93
C ARG A 277 41.72 54.97 -48.40
#